data_AF-G4HJ22-F1
#
_entry.id   AF-G4HJ22-F1
#
_cell.length_a   1.000
_cell.length_b   1.000
_cell.length_c   1.000
_cell.angle_alpha   90.00
_cell.angle_beta   90.00
_cell.angle_gamma   90.00
#
_symmetry.space_group_name_H-M   'P 1'
#
loop_
_entity.id
_entity.type
_entity.pdbx_description
1 polymer ?
#
loop_
_entity_poly.entity_id
_entity_poly.type
_entity_poly.pdbx_seq_one_letter_code
_entity_poly.pdbx_strand_id
1 'polypeptide(L)'
;MVSYFMTLKKMESYKDFRAAIFLMLDDIVMQHSQDSAFYLEKFDCLVIMNYRNHALGSNEIVENAQAMLREASTLKKKIVVAVETVKSTEGPRDSFYSMSNDAIEKELPSAHNQLTRCASYAGFAIHDFKSWQDMK
;
A
#
# COMPACT_ATOMS: atom_id res chain seq x y z
N MET A 1 13.35 6.60 21.43
CA MET A 1 13.24 6.99 20.02
C MET A 1 13.35 5.70 19.21
N VAL A 2 12.21 5.03 19.02
CA VAL A 2 12.16 3.63 18.55
C VAL A 2 12.50 3.60 17.06
N SER A 3 13.54 2.84 16.74
CA SER A 3 13.98 2.47 15.41
C SER A 3 12.86 1.72 14.68
N TYR A 4 11.99 2.43 13.95
CA TYR A 4 10.91 1.85 13.15
C TYR A 4 10.77 2.56 11.79
N PHE A 5 11.89 2.79 11.11
CA PHE A 5 11.88 3.09 9.68
C PHE A 5 11.70 1.76 8.90
N MET A 6 10.48 1.22 8.91
CA MET A 6 10.06 0.17 8.00
C MET A 6 10.10 0.71 6.58
N THR A 7 11.23 0.55 5.88
CA THR A 7 11.49 0.93 4.47
C THR A 7 10.47 1.91 3.89
N LEU A 8 10.35 3.09 4.50
CA LEU A 8 9.63 4.21 3.91
C LEU A 8 10.58 4.74 2.85
N LYS A 9 10.54 4.15 1.65
CA LYS A 9 11.17 4.79 0.50
C LYS A 9 10.38 6.05 0.25
N LYS A 10 10.97 7.19 0.63
CA LYS A 10 10.50 8.51 0.24
C LYS A 10 10.40 8.51 -1.29
N MET A 11 9.19 8.51 -1.83
CA MET A 11 8.98 8.65 -3.27
C MET A 11 9.20 10.11 -3.66
N GLU A 12 10.43 10.61 -3.60
CA GLU A 12 10.75 11.95 -4.10
C GLU A 12 10.84 11.98 -5.63
N SER A 13 11.02 10.82 -6.26
CA SER A 13 11.12 10.72 -7.72
C SER A 13 10.91 9.28 -8.19
N TYR A 14 10.14 9.08 -9.27
CA TYR A 14 9.91 7.80 -9.97
C TYR A 14 11.19 7.11 -10.50
N LYS A 15 12.39 7.63 -10.23
CA LYS A 15 13.66 7.15 -10.78
C LYS A 15 14.22 5.91 -10.07
N ASP A 16 13.91 5.71 -8.78
CA ASP A 16 14.47 4.62 -7.98
C ASP A 16 13.66 3.31 -8.04
N PHE A 17 12.48 3.33 -8.65
CA PHE A 17 11.74 2.15 -9.08
C PHE A 17 11.57 2.22 -10.59
N ARG A 18 12.12 1.24 -11.31
CA ARG A 18 12.17 1.23 -12.79
C ARG A 18 10.80 1.36 -13.49
N ALA A 19 9.69 1.14 -12.79
CA ALA A 19 8.45 1.90 -12.88
C ALA A 19 7.61 1.54 -11.65
N ALA A 20 6.93 2.50 -11.04
CA ALA A 20 5.86 2.21 -10.09
C ALA A 20 4.54 2.44 -10.83
N ILE A 21 3.86 1.35 -11.20
CA ILE A 21 2.50 1.45 -11.74
C ILE A 21 1.56 1.37 -10.56
N PHE A 22 0.83 2.46 -10.34
CA PHE A 22 -0.18 2.60 -9.32
C PHE A 22 -1.44 1.84 -9.77
N LEU A 23 -1.65 0.66 -9.21
CA LEU A 23 -2.91 -0.05 -9.38
C LEU A 23 -3.82 0.33 -8.22
N MET A 24 -4.94 1.01 -8.51
CA MET A 24 -5.99 1.23 -7.52
C MET A 24 -6.63 -0.12 -7.18
N LEU A 25 -6.77 -0.45 -5.90
CA LEU A 25 -7.33 -1.73 -5.46
C LEU A 25 -8.84 -1.69 -5.17
N ASP A 26 -9.53 -0.61 -5.53
CA ASP A 26 -11.00 -0.57 -5.42
C ASP A 26 -11.64 -1.56 -6.41
N ASP A 27 -12.91 -1.91 -6.14
CA ASP A 27 -13.70 -2.96 -6.79
C ASP A 27 -13.68 -2.94 -8.35
N ILE A 28 -13.23 -1.83 -8.93
CA ILE A 28 -13.17 -1.57 -10.37
C ILE A 28 -11.95 -2.24 -11.04
N VAL A 29 -10.82 -2.46 -10.35
CA VAL A 29 -9.59 -2.99 -11.01
C VAL A 29 -9.39 -4.49 -10.80
N MET A 30 -9.92 -5.06 -9.70
CA MET A 30 -9.80 -6.51 -9.45
C MET A 30 -10.65 -7.39 -10.39
N GLN A 31 -11.47 -6.79 -11.25
CA GLN A 31 -12.20 -7.54 -12.29
C GLN A 31 -11.32 -7.97 -13.47
N HIS A 32 -10.10 -7.43 -13.61
CA HIS A 32 -9.18 -7.79 -14.70
C HIS A 32 -7.86 -8.37 -14.16
N SER A 33 -7.91 -9.64 -13.73
CA SER A 33 -6.71 -10.45 -13.44
C SER A 33 -5.71 -10.54 -14.62
N GLN A 34 -6.15 -10.19 -15.84
CA GLN A 34 -5.26 -10.04 -16.99
C GLN A 34 -4.32 -8.83 -16.88
N ASP A 35 -4.74 -7.76 -16.22
CA ASP A 35 -3.94 -6.53 -16.12
C ASP A 35 -2.83 -6.68 -15.08
N SER A 36 -3.12 -7.28 -13.91
CA SER A 36 -2.11 -7.52 -12.87
C SER A 36 -0.99 -8.45 -13.36
N ALA A 37 -1.34 -9.55 -14.02
CA ALA A 37 -0.37 -10.50 -14.58
C ALA A 37 0.55 -9.83 -15.62
N PHE A 38 -0.02 -9.02 -16.52
CA PHE A 38 0.74 -8.27 -17.52
C PHE A 38 1.78 -7.32 -16.89
N TYR A 39 1.39 -6.61 -15.83
CA TYR A 39 2.32 -5.72 -15.12
C TYR A 39 3.37 -6.50 -14.32
N LEU A 40 3.00 -7.59 -13.66
CA LEU A 40 3.93 -8.45 -12.92
C LEU A 40 4.94 -9.15 -13.83
N GLU A 41 4.59 -9.43 -15.08
CA GLU A 41 5.54 -9.94 -16.09
C GLU A 41 6.64 -8.91 -16.41
N LYS A 42 6.24 -7.63 -16.54
CA LYS A 42 7.12 -6.56 -16.99
C LYS A 42 7.98 -5.92 -15.90
N PHE A 43 7.54 -5.98 -14.65
CA PHE A 43 8.19 -5.30 -13.53
C PHE A 43 8.54 -6.27 -12.41
N ASP A 44 9.65 -6.00 -11.73
CA ASP A 44 10.10 -6.81 -10.58
C ASP A 44 9.46 -6.37 -9.26
N CYS A 45 8.94 -5.14 -9.23
CA CYS A 45 8.20 -4.58 -8.12
C CYS A 45 7.03 -3.73 -8.64
N LEU A 46 5.85 -3.87 -8.04
CA LEU A 46 4.71 -2.97 -8.24
C LEU A 46 4.39 -2.22 -6.95
N VAL A 47 3.77 -1.05 -7.09
CA VAL A 47 3.25 -0.26 -5.98
C VAL A 47 1.73 -0.23 -6.12
N ILE A 48 1.02 -0.76 -5.14
CA ILE A 48 -0.43 -0.94 -5.23
C ILE A 48 -1.07 0.00 -4.24
N MET A 49 -2.18 0.61 -4.61
CA MET A 49 -2.81 1.62 -3.77
C MET A 49 -4.05 1.12 -3.10
N ASN A 50 -3.94 1.17 -1.79
CA ASN A 50 -4.88 0.68 -0.85
C ASN A 50 -5.45 1.90 -0.14
N TYR A 51 -6.57 2.36 -0.66
CA TYR A 51 -7.35 3.44 -0.05
C TYR A 51 -8.09 2.90 1.16
N ARG A 52 -7.38 2.38 2.16
CA ARG A 52 -7.95 1.92 3.42
C ARG A 52 -7.10 2.44 4.57
N ASN A 53 -7.77 2.86 5.64
CA ASN A 53 -7.13 3.47 6.80
C ASN A 53 -7.19 2.62 8.08
N HIS A 54 -7.70 1.39 8.01
CA HIS A 54 -7.61 0.41 9.09
C HIS A 54 -6.78 -0.79 8.64
N ALA A 55 -6.04 -1.38 9.58
CA ALA A 55 -5.20 -2.53 9.29
C ALA A 55 -6.01 -3.80 9.01
N LEU A 56 -6.97 -4.08 9.90
CA LEU A 56 -7.70 -5.34 9.99
C LEU A 56 -9.19 -5.09 9.93
N GLY A 57 -9.91 -6.02 9.31
CA GLY A 57 -11.35 -5.93 9.10
C GLY A 57 -11.68 -6.37 7.69
N SER A 58 -12.98 -6.43 7.40
CA SER A 58 -13.41 -6.75 6.05
C SER A 58 -13.21 -5.54 5.14
N ASN A 59 -12.62 -5.75 3.96
CA ASN A 59 -12.24 -4.74 2.99
C ASN A 59 -11.27 -3.68 3.55
N GLU A 60 -10.46 -4.04 4.54
CA GLU A 60 -9.41 -3.17 5.10
C GLU A 60 -8.02 -3.54 4.52
N ILE A 61 -6.95 -2.83 4.92
CA ILE A 61 -5.63 -2.89 4.25
C ILE A 61 -5.17 -4.34 3.96
N VAL A 62 -5.20 -5.20 4.99
CA VAL A 62 -4.69 -6.56 4.88
C VAL A 62 -5.53 -7.43 3.94
N GLU A 63 -6.85 -7.37 4.02
CA GLU A 63 -7.71 -8.20 3.17
C GLU A 63 -7.64 -7.74 1.70
N ASN A 64 -7.62 -6.43 1.47
CA ASN A 64 -7.61 -5.86 0.14
C ASN A 64 -6.27 -6.12 -0.60
N ALA A 65 -5.12 -6.05 0.09
CA ALA A 65 -3.81 -6.32 -0.52
C ALA A 65 -3.51 -7.82 -0.77
N GLN A 66 -4.24 -8.71 -0.08
CA GLN A 66 -3.89 -10.13 0.02
C GLN A 66 -3.91 -10.87 -1.32
N ALA A 67 -4.89 -10.58 -2.18
CA ALA A 67 -5.03 -11.24 -3.48
C ALA A 67 -3.81 -10.99 -4.37
N MET A 68 -3.42 -9.72 -4.52
CA MET A 68 -2.28 -9.33 -5.34
C MET A 68 -0.95 -9.78 -4.74
N LEU A 69 -0.82 -9.78 -3.41
CA LEU A 69 0.37 -10.32 -2.76
C LEU A 69 0.53 -11.83 -3.01
N ARG A 70 -0.56 -12.61 -2.99
CA ARG A 70 -0.51 -14.03 -3.33
C ARG A 70 -0.11 -14.24 -4.79
N GLU A 71 -0.70 -13.50 -5.72
CA GLU A 71 -0.34 -13.55 -7.14
C GLU A 71 1.13 -13.18 -7.37
N ALA A 72 1.61 -12.08 -6.81
CA ALA A 72 3.01 -11.69 -6.90
C ALA A 72 3.96 -12.72 -6.26
N SER A 73 3.52 -13.44 -5.22
CA SER A 73 4.32 -14.50 -4.59
C SER A 73 4.54 -15.69 -5.53
N THR A 74 3.52 -16.08 -6.31
CA THR A 74 3.68 -17.18 -7.29
C THR A 74 4.64 -16.79 -8.41
N LEU A 75 4.66 -15.51 -8.79
CA LEU A 75 5.54 -14.95 -9.82
C LEU A 75 6.91 -14.49 -9.28
N LYS A 76 7.17 -14.66 -7.98
CA LYS A 76 8.40 -14.20 -7.28
C LYS A 76 8.67 -12.70 -7.43
N LYS A 77 7.61 -11.90 -7.53
CA LYS A 77 7.64 -10.44 -7.65
C LYS A 77 7.42 -9.76 -6.31
N LYS A 78 7.73 -8.47 -6.25
CA LYS A 78 7.58 -7.64 -5.04
C LYS A 78 6.43 -6.67 -5.16
N ILE A 79 5.78 -6.39 -4.05
CA ILE A 79 4.66 -5.46 -3.94
C ILE A 79 4.91 -4.53 -2.77
N VAL A 80 4.86 -3.23 -3.03
CA VAL A 80 4.75 -2.19 -2.01
C VAL A 80 3.28 -1.81 -1.90
N VAL A 81 2.74 -1.80 -0.69
CA VAL A 81 1.36 -1.33 -0.45
C VAL A 81 1.43 0.15 -0.11
N ALA A 82 0.79 1.00 -0.89
CA ALA A 82 0.74 2.42 -0.67
C ALA A 82 -0.61 2.84 -0.08
N VAL A 83 -0.59 3.76 0.87
CA VAL A 83 -1.78 4.29 1.56
C VAL A 83 -1.93 5.79 1.32
N GLU A 84 -3.16 6.27 1.41
CA GLU A 84 -3.52 7.66 1.16
C GLU A 84 -3.53 8.49 2.45
N THR A 85 -3.02 9.71 2.37
CA THR A 85 -2.96 10.70 3.46
C THR A 85 -3.57 12.04 3.04
N VAL A 86 -3.96 12.21 1.78
CA VAL A 86 -4.75 13.35 1.28
C VAL A 86 -6.23 13.10 1.52
N LYS A 87 -7.01 14.17 1.72
CA LYS A 87 -8.46 14.08 1.88
C LYS A 87 -9.10 13.33 0.70
N SER A 88 -9.71 12.18 0.97
CA SER A 88 -10.51 11.44 -0.01
C SER A 88 -11.91 12.03 -0.13
N THR A 89 -12.48 11.95 -1.34
CA THR A 89 -13.90 12.26 -1.62
C THR A 89 -14.78 11.02 -1.58
N GLU A 90 -14.21 9.82 -1.43
CA GLU A 90 -14.89 8.52 -1.57
C GLU A 90 -15.48 8.04 -0.24
N GLY A 91 -14.87 8.41 0.88
CA GLY A 91 -15.36 8.04 2.19
C GLY A 91 -14.37 8.26 3.33
N PRO A 92 -14.82 8.14 4.59
CA PRO A 92 -13.99 8.33 5.77
C PRO A 92 -13.01 7.16 6.03
N ARG A 93 -13.15 6.05 5.30
CA ARG A 93 -12.25 4.88 5.42
C ARG A 93 -11.12 4.88 4.39
N ASP A 94 -11.15 5.80 3.44
CA ASP A 94 -10.33 5.68 2.23
C ASP A 94 -8.99 6.41 2.32
N SER A 95 -8.78 7.15 3.40
CA SER A 95 -7.56 7.91 3.65
C SER A 95 -7.32 8.11 5.14
N PHE A 96 -6.05 8.19 5.52
CA PHE A 96 -5.64 8.56 6.86
C PHE A 96 -5.82 10.05 7.17
N TYR A 97 -6.17 10.89 6.20
CA TYR A 97 -6.28 12.35 6.35
C TYR A 97 -7.09 12.82 7.58
N SER A 98 -8.19 12.13 7.90
CA SER A 98 -9.04 12.49 9.05
C SER A 98 -8.59 11.87 10.38
N MET A 99 -7.49 11.14 10.39
CA MET A 99 -6.94 10.48 11.57
C MET A 99 -5.76 11.26 12.15
N SER A 100 -5.31 10.90 13.35
CA SER A 100 -4.07 11.43 13.93
C SER A 100 -2.84 10.67 13.42
N ASN A 101 -1.65 11.27 13.58
CA ASN A 101 -0.40 10.55 13.32
C ASN A 101 -0.27 9.26 14.14
N ASP A 102 -0.69 9.27 15.40
CA ASP A 102 -0.73 8.07 16.26
C ASP A 102 -1.55 6.93 15.64
N ALA A 103 -2.58 7.25 14.86
CA ALA A 103 -3.38 6.23 14.19
C ALA A 103 -2.60 5.55 13.06
N ILE A 104 -1.81 6.30 12.27
CA ILE A 104 -0.90 5.70 11.27
C ILE A 104 0.15 4.82 11.95
N GLU A 105 0.73 5.31 13.06
CA GLU A 105 1.71 4.57 13.86
C GLU A 105 1.13 3.32 14.53
N LYS A 106 -0.19 3.21 14.62
CA LYS A 106 -0.89 2.03 15.14
C LYS A 106 -1.29 1.07 14.02
N GLU A 107 -1.95 1.57 12.98
CA GLU A 107 -2.56 0.74 11.95
C GLU A 107 -1.50 0.18 10.97
N LEU A 108 -0.51 0.97 10.52
CA LEU A 108 0.50 0.46 9.59
C LEU A 108 1.37 -0.64 10.18
N PRO A 109 1.88 -0.56 11.43
CA PRO A 109 2.61 -1.67 12.02
C PRO A 109 1.74 -2.92 12.22
N SER A 110 0.46 -2.75 12.57
CA SER A 110 -0.49 -3.86 12.67
C SER A 110 -0.67 -4.57 11.32
N ALA A 111 -0.87 -3.82 10.24
CA ALA A 111 -0.97 -4.36 8.90
C ALA A 111 0.35 -5.01 8.45
N HIS A 112 1.49 -4.37 8.72
CA HIS A 112 2.82 -4.88 8.38
C HIS A 112 3.06 -6.27 8.98
N ASN A 113 2.73 -6.44 10.27
CA ASN A 113 2.89 -7.72 10.97
C ASN A 113 2.09 -8.86 10.33
N GLN A 114 0.98 -8.55 9.66
CA GLN A 114 0.22 -9.54 8.90
C GLN A 114 0.78 -9.76 7.49
N LEU A 115 1.12 -8.67 6.79
CA LEU A 115 1.56 -8.73 5.39
C LEU A 115 2.96 -9.32 5.22
N THR A 116 3.82 -9.25 6.23
CA THR A 116 5.15 -9.91 6.23
C THR A 116 5.09 -11.43 6.09
N ARG A 117 3.92 -12.04 6.31
CA ARG A 117 3.68 -13.46 6.04
C ARG A 117 3.64 -13.77 4.53
N CYS A 118 3.47 -12.77 3.68
CA CYS A 118 3.53 -12.90 2.23
C CYS A 118 4.93 -12.56 1.73
N ALA A 119 5.62 -13.51 1.09
CA ALA A 119 7.00 -13.32 0.63
C ALA A 119 7.18 -12.22 -0.43
N SER A 120 6.11 -11.87 -1.15
CA SER A 120 6.07 -10.76 -2.11
C SER A 120 5.96 -9.38 -1.46
N TYR A 121 5.55 -9.28 -0.19
CA TYR A 121 5.40 -7.99 0.48
C TYR A 121 6.77 -7.31 0.68
N ALA A 122 6.87 -6.04 0.28
CA ALA A 122 8.10 -5.26 0.28
C ALA A 122 8.04 -4.01 1.16
N GLY A 123 6.93 -3.78 1.87
CA GLY A 123 6.75 -2.64 2.77
C GLY A 123 5.58 -1.75 2.39
N PHE A 124 5.48 -0.62 3.10
CA PHE A 124 4.49 0.42 2.83
C PHE A 124 5.10 1.63 2.12
N ALA A 125 4.27 2.35 1.38
CA ALA A 125 4.55 3.70 0.94
C ALA A 125 3.41 4.65 1.38
N ILE A 126 3.76 5.91 1.61
CA ILE A 126 2.80 6.99 1.82
C ILE A 126 2.66 7.73 0.51
N HIS A 127 1.44 7.82 -0.03
CA HIS A 127 1.20 8.45 -1.33
C HIS A 127 1.62 9.93 -1.33
N ASP A 128 1.18 10.69 -0.33
CA ASP A 128 1.58 12.08 -0.13
C ASP A 128 2.30 12.25 1.22
N PHE A 129 3.63 12.29 1.14
CA PHE A 129 4.46 12.46 2.33
C PHE A 129 4.25 13.82 3.00
N LYS A 130 3.94 14.87 2.23
CA LYS A 130 3.74 16.22 2.79
C LYS A 130 2.45 16.28 3.60
N SER A 131 1.36 15.75 3.05
CA SER A 131 0.07 15.63 3.74
C SER A 131 0.22 14.87 5.04
N TRP A 132 1.02 13.79 5.05
CA TRP A 132 1.33 13.07 6.29
C TRP A 132 2.08 13.94 7.31
N GLN A 133 3.10 14.70 6.90
CA GLN A 133 3.82 15.59 7.81
C GLN A 133 2.93 16.72 8.36
N ASP A 134 1.92 17.14 7.60
CA ASP A 134 0.98 18.19 7.97
C ASP A 134 -0.20 17.66 8.83
N MET A 135 -0.34 16.33 8.97
CA MET A 135 -1.27 15.72 9.92
C MET A 135 -0.83 15.98 11.36
N LYS A 136 -1.81 16.16 12.25
CA LYS A 136 -1.58 16.47 13.67
C LYS A 136 -1.43 15.22 14.52
#